data_AF-A0AA37BGP4-F1
#
_entry.id   AF-A0AA37BGP4-F1
#
_cell.length_a   1.000
_cell.length_b   1.000
_cell.length_c   1.000
_cell.angle_alpha   90.00
_cell.angle_beta   90.00
_cell.angle_gamma   90.00
#
_symmetry.space_group_name_H-M   'P 1'
#
loop_
_entity.id
_entity.type
_entity.pdbx_description
1 polymer ?
#
loop_
_entity_poly.entity_id
_entity_poly.type
_entity_poly.pdbx_seq_one_letter_code
_entity_poly.pdbx_strand_id
1 'polypeptide(L)'
;MSTVKANQRAYQVDLLTALRNELVDREVIAVLIIDDKDRPCLDVTDSTFRARRVYLHLSFQWFYWGDQHDERVSCLKLFPAADRIAEAARAGWREGEQGELGLDLSRIINAYRS
;
A
#
# COMPACT_ATOMS: atom_id res chain seq x y z
N MET A 1 -8.32 6.92 22.53
CA MET A 1 -7.13 6.70 21.68
C MET A 1 -6.04 7.68 22.10
N SER A 2 -4.80 7.23 22.32
CA SER A 2 -3.68 8.14 22.60
C SER A 2 -3.44 9.07 21.41
N THR A 3 -3.14 10.36 21.66
CA THR A 3 -2.93 11.40 20.63
C THR A 3 -1.99 10.96 19.50
N VAL A 4 -0.94 10.21 19.83
CA VAL A 4 0.03 9.67 18.84
C VAL A 4 -0.63 8.74 17.80
N LYS A 5 -1.51 7.83 18.23
CA LYS A 5 -2.20 6.90 17.31
C LYS A 5 -3.19 7.63 16.41
N ALA A 6 -3.87 8.65 16.95
CA ALA A 6 -4.76 9.50 16.17
C ALA A 6 -3.98 10.30 15.11
N ASN A 7 -2.83 10.87 15.50
CA ASN A 7 -1.95 11.60 14.58
C ASN A 7 -1.38 10.69 13.48
N GLN A 8 -0.96 9.47 13.83
CA GLN A 8 -0.51 8.48 12.85
C GLN A 8 -1.60 8.11 11.86
N ARG A 9 -2.83 7.87 12.34
CA ARG A 9 -3.97 7.58 11.47
C ARG A 9 -4.30 8.75 10.54
N ALA A 10 -4.34 9.97 11.06
CA ALA A 10 -4.56 11.17 10.25
C ALA A 10 -3.49 11.30 9.16
N TYR A 11 -2.22 11.15 9.53
CA TYR A 11 -1.11 11.20 8.58
C TYR A 11 -1.19 10.09 7.53
N GLN A 12 -1.67 8.90 7.89
CA GLN A 12 -1.90 7.83 6.92
C GLN A 12 -2.97 8.21 5.90
N VAL A 13 -4.09 8.75 6.39
CA VAL A 13 -5.20 9.21 5.54
C VAL A 13 -4.74 10.33 4.60
N ASP A 14 -3.93 11.26 5.08
CA ASP A 14 -3.40 12.36 4.26
C ASP A 14 -2.52 11.83 3.12
N LEU A 15 -1.58 10.92 3.43
CA LEU A 15 -0.70 10.32 2.41
C LEU A 15 -1.46 9.44 1.41
N LEU A 16 -2.44 8.66 1.86
CA LEU A 16 -3.28 7.87 0.98
C LEU A 16 -4.16 8.76 0.11
N THR A 17 -4.67 9.87 0.64
CA THR A 17 -5.43 10.87 -0.12
C THR A 17 -4.57 11.53 -1.20
N ALA A 18 -3.33 11.89 -0.87
CA ALA A 18 -2.38 12.43 -1.83
C ALA A 18 -2.07 11.41 -2.94
N LEU A 19 -1.79 10.15 -2.57
CA LEU A 19 -1.56 9.07 -3.53
C LEU A 19 -2.79 8.86 -4.43
N ARG A 20 -4.01 8.87 -3.88
CA ARG A 20 -5.24 8.73 -4.65
C ARG A 20 -5.33 9.79 -5.73
N ASN A 21 -5.08 11.07 -5.40
CA ASN A 21 -5.15 12.15 -6.38
C ASN A 21 -4.15 11.93 -7.52
N GLU A 22 -2.91 11.56 -7.18
CA GLU A 22 -1.89 11.24 -8.19
C GLU A 22 -2.27 10.05 -9.09
N LEU A 23 -2.92 9.02 -8.53
CA LEU A 23 -3.41 7.89 -9.31
C LEU A 23 -4.57 8.29 -10.23
N VAL A 24 -5.50 9.11 -9.75
CA VAL A 24 -6.60 9.65 -10.55
C VAL A 24 -6.08 10.49 -11.72
N ASP A 25 -5.08 11.33 -11.49
CA ASP A 25 -4.43 12.12 -12.55
C ASP A 25 -3.74 11.24 -13.62
N ARG A 26 -3.47 9.98 -13.28
CA ARG A 26 -2.90 8.94 -14.17
C ARG A 26 -3.97 8.01 -14.75
N GLU A 27 -5.24 8.38 -14.61
CA GLU A 27 -6.41 7.62 -15.06
C GLU A 27 -6.55 6.24 -14.40
N VAL A 28 -6.00 6.08 -13.20
CA VAL A 28 -6.16 4.86 -12.38
C VAL A 28 -7.28 5.09 -11.37
N ILE A 29 -8.28 4.22 -11.40
CA ILE A 29 -9.41 4.27 -10.46
C ILE A 29 -8.89 3.88 -9.07
N ALA A 30 -8.92 4.82 -8.13
CA ALA A 30 -8.51 4.63 -6.75
C ALA A 30 -9.53 5.25 -5.79
N VAL A 31 -9.99 4.46 -4.80
CA VAL A 31 -10.97 4.90 -3.80
C VAL A 31 -10.40 4.74 -2.41
N LEU A 32 -10.42 5.80 -1.60
CA LEU A 32 -10.04 5.70 -0.19
C LEU A 32 -11.14 4.99 0.59
N ILE A 33 -10.80 3.89 1.25
CA ILE A 33 -11.71 3.08 2.05
C ILE A 33 -11.10 2.79 3.43
N ILE A 34 -11.94 2.31 4.35
CA ILE A 34 -11.51 1.66 5.59
C ILE A 34 -11.80 0.18 5.43
N ASP A 35 -10.80 -0.67 5.65
CA ASP A 35 -10.97 -2.12 5.56
C ASP A 35 -11.70 -2.71 6.78
N ASP A 36 -11.97 -4.02 6.71
CA ASP A 36 -12.61 -4.82 7.76
C ASP A 36 -11.79 -4.89 9.07
N LYS A 37 -10.50 -4.54 9.01
CA LYS A 37 -9.60 -4.44 10.17
C LYS A 37 -9.45 -2.99 10.68
N ASP A 38 -10.34 -2.08 10.27
CA ASP A 38 -10.32 -0.64 10.59
C ASP A 38 -9.04 0.08 10.14
N ARG A 39 -8.44 -0.35 9.02
CA ARG A 39 -7.24 0.28 8.45
C ARG A 39 -7.59 1.13 7.22
N PRO A 40 -7.11 2.37 7.12
CA PRO A 40 -7.23 3.14 5.90
C PRO A 40 -6.36 2.54 4.78
N CYS A 41 -6.94 2.42 3.59
CA CYS A 41 -6.25 1.97 2.38
C CYS A 41 -6.91 2.54 1.13
N LEU A 42 -6.24 2.42 -0.02
CA LEU A 42 -6.86 2.68 -1.32
C LEU A 42 -7.29 1.36 -1.93
N ASP A 43 -8.53 1.28 -2.39
CA ASP A 43 -8.94 0.24 -3.33
C ASP A 43 -8.62 0.72 -4.75
N VAL A 44 -7.69 0.05 -5.42
CA VAL A 44 -7.15 0.45 -6.72
C VAL A 44 -7.51 -0.60 -7.76
N THR A 45 -8.20 -0.18 -8.82
CA THR A 45 -8.67 -1.06 -9.89
C THR A 45 -7.63 -1.17 -11.00
N ASP A 46 -7.34 -2.39 -11.44
CA ASP A 46 -6.46 -2.65 -12.60
C ASP A 46 -7.19 -2.59 -13.94
N SER A 47 -6.43 -2.79 -15.02
CA SER A 47 -6.91 -2.85 -16.41
C SER A 47 -7.92 -3.97 -16.69
N THR A 48 -8.07 -4.95 -15.80
CA THR A 48 -9.01 -6.07 -15.90
C THR A 48 -10.20 -5.94 -14.94
N PHE A 49 -10.40 -4.75 -14.35
CA PHE A 49 -11.43 -4.47 -13.35
C PHE A 49 -11.29 -5.28 -12.05
N ARG A 50 -10.09 -5.78 -11.74
CA ARG A 50 -9.79 -6.38 -10.44
C ARG A 50 -9.31 -5.28 -9.50
N ALA A 51 -9.83 -5.28 -8.28
CA ALA A 51 -9.46 -4.33 -7.26
C ALA A 51 -8.36 -4.90 -6.35
N ARG A 52 -7.42 -4.06 -5.93
CA ARG A 52 -6.35 -4.40 -4.98
C ARG A 52 -6.19 -3.29 -3.96
N ARG A 53 -6.03 -3.67 -2.70
CA ARG A 53 -5.84 -2.71 -1.61
C ARG A 53 -4.38 -2.25 -1.54
N VAL A 54 -4.14 -0.96 -1.70
CA VAL A 54 -2.86 -0.31 -1.44
C VAL A 54 -2.88 0.28 -0.04
N TYR A 55 -1.97 -0.17 0.80
CA TYR A 55 -1.81 0.25 2.19
C TYR A 55 -0.57 1.11 2.38
N LEU A 56 -0.52 1.83 3.50
CA LEU A 56 0.66 2.58 3.95
C LEU A 56 1.26 1.97 5.21
N HIS A 57 2.51 1.51 5.11
CA HIS A 57 3.29 1.04 6.25
C HIS A 57 4.21 2.16 6.77
N LEU A 58 3.75 2.91 7.79
CA LEU A 58 4.48 4.08 8.30
C LEU A 58 5.91 3.79 8.77
N SER A 59 6.14 2.71 9.51
CA SER A 59 7.47 2.42 10.08
C SER A 59 8.54 2.12 9.03
N PHE A 60 8.14 1.64 7.85
CA PHE A 60 9.04 1.36 6.73
C PHE A 60 8.91 2.40 5.60
N GLN A 61 7.99 3.37 5.75
CA GLN A 61 7.72 4.41 4.77
C GLN A 61 7.43 3.85 3.38
N TRP A 62 6.54 2.85 3.32
CA TRP A 62 6.15 2.18 2.07
C TRP A 62 4.66 2.30 1.79
N PHE A 63 4.31 2.50 0.53
CA PHE A 63 3.07 1.97 -0.01
C PHE A 63 3.27 0.52 -0.41
N TYR A 64 2.29 -0.33 -0.18
CA TYR A 64 2.36 -1.75 -0.54
C TYR A 64 0.99 -2.31 -0.92
N TRP A 65 0.98 -3.29 -1.81
CA TRP A 65 -0.25 -3.93 -2.33
C TRP A 65 -0.17 -5.46 -2.38
N GLY A 66 0.82 -6.03 -1.70
CA GLY A 66 1.02 -7.45 -1.51
C GLY A 66 2.25 -7.72 -0.64
N ASP A 67 2.71 -8.97 -0.61
CA ASP A 67 3.81 -9.43 0.24
C ASP A 67 5.15 -9.56 -0.52
N GLN A 68 5.13 -9.42 -1.85
CA GLN A 68 6.32 -9.60 -2.68
C GLN A 68 7.25 -8.38 -2.65
N HIS A 69 8.50 -8.61 -3.03
CA HIS A 69 9.55 -7.59 -3.00
C HIS A 69 9.26 -6.40 -3.92
N ASP A 70 8.58 -6.65 -5.02
CA ASP A 70 8.20 -5.70 -6.05
C ASP A 70 6.78 -5.12 -5.87
N GLU A 71 6.04 -5.59 -4.87
CA GLU A 71 4.68 -5.12 -4.52
C GLU A 71 4.68 -4.03 -3.44
N ARG A 72 5.79 -3.28 -3.36
CA ARG A 72 5.98 -2.15 -2.46
C ARG A 72 6.86 -1.08 -3.08
N VAL A 73 6.63 0.16 -2.69
CA VAL A 73 7.40 1.33 -3.13
C VAL A 73 7.50 2.36 -2.01
N SER A 74 8.59 3.13 -1.97
CA SER A 74 8.76 4.17 -0.94
C SER A 74 7.70 5.26 -1.07
N CYS A 75 7.05 5.60 0.05
CA CYS A 75 6.08 6.70 0.11
C CYS A 75 6.74 8.09 0.28
N LEU A 76 8.07 8.15 0.44
CA LEU A 76 8.81 9.40 0.56
C LEU A 76 8.87 10.20 -0.76
N LYS A 77 8.69 9.51 -1.88
CA LYS A 77 8.67 10.10 -3.22
C LYS A 77 7.31 9.82 -3.84
N LEU A 78 6.36 10.73 -3.60
CA LEU A 78 4.96 10.53 -3.97
C LEU A 78 4.78 10.27 -5.47
N PHE A 79 5.32 11.13 -6.35
CA PHE A 79 5.13 10.98 -7.80
C PHE A 79 5.72 9.67 -8.34
N PRO A 80 6.99 9.30 -8.05
CA PRO A 80 7.52 8.00 -8.47
C PRO A 80 6.76 6.81 -7.88
N ALA A 81 6.22 6.94 -6.67
CA ALA A 81 5.40 5.90 -6.07
C ALA A 81 4.07 5.72 -6.82
N ALA A 82 3.41 6.82 -7.17
CA ALA A 82 2.19 6.80 -7.96
C ALA A 82 2.44 6.24 -9.37
N ASP A 83 3.55 6.60 -10.01
CA ASP A 83 3.97 6.03 -11.30
C ASP A 83 4.11 4.50 -11.19
N ARG A 84 4.83 4.01 -10.18
CA ARG A 84 5.07 2.58 -9.98
C ARG A 84 3.78 1.79 -9.71
N ILE A 85 2.86 2.35 -8.93
CA ILE A 85 1.56 1.72 -8.63
C ILE A 85 0.68 1.74 -9.88
N ALA A 86 0.67 2.84 -10.63
CA ALA A 86 -0.08 2.94 -11.88
C ALA A 86 0.44 1.96 -12.94
N GLU A 87 1.75 1.79 -13.06
CA GLU A 87 2.36 0.77 -13.91
C GLU A 87 1.89 -0.64 -13.51
N ALA A 88 1.88 -0.95 -12.21
CA ALA A 88 1.41 -2.24 -11.71
C ALA A 88 -0.11 -2.43 -11.99
N ALA A 89 -0.93 -1.40 -11.79
CA ALA A 89 -2.36 -1.44 -12.10
C ALA A 89 -2.62 -1.63 -13.61
N ARG A 90 -1.82 -0.99 -14.47
CA ARG A 90 -1.96 -1.16 -15.92
C ARG A 90 -1.53 -2.55 -16.39
N ALA A 91 -0.46 -3.08 -15.81
CA ALA A 91 0.03 -4.43 -16.07
C ALA A 91 -0.95 -5.52 -15.61
N GLY A 92 -1.85 -5.19 -14.68
CA GLY A 92 -2.78 -6.14 -14.06
C GLY A 92 -2.24 -6.63 -12.72
N TRP A 93 -3.13 -6.76 -11.75
CA TRP A 93 -2.77 -7.32 -10.46
C TRP A 93 -2.47 -8.81 -10.59
N ARG A 94 -1.45 -9.25 -9.85
CA ARG A 94 -1.07 -10.67 -9.75
C ARG A 94 -2.28 -11.54 -9.39
N GLU A 95 -2.41 -12.71 -9.98
CA GLU A 95 -3.49 -13.63 -9.60
C GLU A 95 -3.29 -14.20 -8.19
N GLY A 96 -4.41 -14.43 -7.49
CA GLY A 96 -4.44 -15.00 -6.14
C GLY A 96 -4.77 -14.00 -5.03
N GLU A 97 -4.81 -14.52 -3.81
CA GLU A 97 -5.07 -13.72 -2.61
C GLU A 97 -3.96 -12.69 -2.39
N GLN A 98 -4.38 -11.50 -1.97
CA GLN A 98 -3.44 -10.45 -1.58
C GLN A 98 -2.77 -10.86 -0.27
N GLY A 99 -1.47 -11.15 -0.33
CA GLY A 99 -0.66 -11.39 0.86
C GLY A 99 -0.64 -10.16 1.78
N GLU A 100 -0.68 -10.40 3.09
CA GLU A 100 -0.48 -9.35 4.08
C GLU A 100 1.02 -9.14 4.30
N LEU A 101 1.48 -7.89 4.30
CA LEU A 101 2.86 -7.56 4.60
C LEU A 101 3.14 -7.88 6.08
N GLY A 102 3.67 -9.08 6.32
CA GLY A 102 4.08 -9.56 7.63
C GLY A 102 5.60 -9.73 7.71
N LEU A 103 6.18 -9.40 8.86
CA LEU A 103 7.54 -9.80 9.19
C LEU A 103 7.49 -11.21 9.78
N ASP A 104 8.00 -12.20 9.06
CA ASP A 104 8.28 -13.50 9.66
C ASP A 104 9.52 -13.37 10.56
N LEU A 105 9.29 -13.10 11.84
CA LEU A 105 10.35 -12.97 12.85
C LEU A 105 11.15 -14.27 12.99
N SER A 106 10.58 -15.43 12.64
CA SER A 106 11.25 -16.74 12.69
C SER A 106 12.40 -16.80 11.68
N ARG A 107 12.21 -16.23 10.48
CA ARG A 107 13.27 -16.11 9.46
C ARG A 107 14.41 -15.19 9.92
N ILE A 108 14.08 -14.09 10.59
CA ILE A 108 15.09 -13.16 11.13
C ILE A 108 15.93 -13.86 12.20
N ILE A 109 15.29 -14.57 13.14
CA ILE A 109 16.00 -15.30 14.20
C ILE A 109 16.93 -16.37 13.60
N ASN A 110 16.50 -17.08 12.56
CA ASN A 110 17.33 -18.09 11.90
C ASN A 110 18.54 -17.48 11.18
N ALA A 111 18.40 -16.31 10.55
CA ALA A 111 19.51 -15.61 9.91
C ALA A 111 20.57 -15.08 10.90
N TYR A 112 20.20 -14.83 12.16
CA TYR A 112 21.14 -14.45 13.23
C TYR A 112 21.76 -15.65 13.96
N ARG A 113 21.31 -16.88 13.69
CA ARG A 113 21.85 -18.12 14.26
C ARG A 113 22.83 -18.86 13.32
N SER A 114 22.97 -18.39 12.08
CA SER A 114 23.95 -18.84 11.08
C SER A 114 25.09 -17.84 10.96
#